data_AF-A0A1J5J7G7-F1
#
_entry.id   AF-A0A1J5J7G7-F1
#
_cell.length_a   1.000
_cell.length_b   1.000
_cell.length_c   1.000
_cell.angle_alpha   90.00
_cell.angle_beta   90.00
_cell.angle_gamma   90.00
#
_symmetry.space_group_name_H-M   'P 1'
#
loop_
_entity.id
_entity.type
_entity.pdbx_description
1 polymer ?
#
loop_
_entity_poly.entity_id
_entity_poly.type
_entity_poly.pdbx_seq_one_letter_code
_entity_poly.pdbx_strand_id
1 'polypeptide(L)'
;MLLEAAMVEHAAFATLAGRAVAKVSYVGLGSSPKVVATGITADLLTEVWADLHKLITRYLSPAQGYLSRRAVFQEREGGDYDHLARYGEWDQSDPPHPEDVG
;
A
#
# COMPACT_ATOMS: atom_id res chain seq x y z
N MET A 1 0.06 -5.25 -7.03
CA MET A 1 -0.37 -5.91 -8.29
C MET A 1 -1.65 -5.33 -8.90
N LEU A 2 -2.74 -5.08 -8.14
CA LEU A 2 -3.97 -4.49 -8.70
C LEU A 2 -3.85 -2.99 -8.98
N LEU A 3 -3.09 -2.26 -8.15
CA LEU A 3 -2.91 -0.82 -8.32
C LEU A 3 -2.15 -0.50 -9.60
N GLU A 4 -1.12 -1.27 -9.91
CA GLU A 4 -0.32 -1.14 -11.13
C GLU A 4 -1.18 -1.37 -12.38
N ALA A 5 -2.15 -2.30 -12.31
CA ALA A 5 -3.11 -2.48 -13.39
C ALA A 5 -4.01 -1.25 -13.56
N ALA A 6 -4.55 -0.70 -12.48
CA ALA A 6 -5.32 0.55 -12.52
C ALA A 6 -4.46 1.73 -13.06
N MET A 7 -3.19 1.83 -12.66
CA MET A 7 -2.26 2.84 -13.16
C MET A 7 -2.05 2.77 -14.69
N VAL A 8 -1.99 1.57 -15.27
CA VAL A 8 -1.89 1.40 -16.73
C VAL A 8 -3.14 1.93 -17.43
N GLU A 9 -4.34 1.61 -16.93
CA GLU A 9 -5.61 2.13 -17.47
C GLU A 9 -5.69 3.67 -17.39
N HIS A 10 -5.06 4.26 -16.38
CA HIS A 10 -4.94 5.71 -16.20
C HIS A 10 -3.71 6.35 -16.89
N ALA A 11 -3.05 5.62 -17.80
CA ALA A 11 -1.89 6.10 -18.57
C ALA A 11 -0.72 6.62 -17.71
N ALA A 12 -0.55 6.10 -16.49
CA ALA A 12 0.53 6.50 -15.59
C ALA A 12 1.93 6.13 -16.13
N PHE A 13 2.00 5.22 -17.11
CA PHE A 13 3.24 4.82 -17.78
C PHE A 13 3.18 5.25 -19.25
N ALA A 14 4.01 6.21 -19.65
CA ALA A 14 3.97 6.80 -20.99
C ALA A 14 4.11 5.77 -22.13
N THR A 15 4.94 4.75 -21.93
CA THR A 15 5.18 3.68 -22.92
C THR A 15 4.00 2.71 -23.07
N LEU A 16 3.06 2.71 -22.13
CA LEU A 16 1.90 1.84 -22.07
C LEU A 16 0.57 2.59 -22.26
N ALA A 17 0.61 3.89 -22.53
CA ALA A 17 -0.58 4.71 -22.70
C ALA A 17 -1.52 4.13 -23.78
N GLY A 18 -2.81 4.05 -23.47
CA GLY A 18 -3.84 3.51 -24.37
C GLY A 18 -3.88 1.98 -24.47
N ARG A 19 -3.09 1.25 -23.68
CA ARG A 19 -3.15 -0.21 -23.59
C ARG A 19 -4.05 -0.63 -22.43
N ALA A 20 -4.88 -1.64 -22.67
CA ALA A 20 -5.66 -2.29 -21.63
C ALA A 20 -4.87 -3.43 -20.96
N VAL A 21 -5.12 -3.66 -19.68
CA VAL A 21 -4.54 -4.79 -18.94
C VAL A 21 -5.36 -6.04 -19.19
N ALA A 22 -4.74 -7.04 -19.82
CA ALA A 22 -5.43 -8.31 -20.08
C ALA A 22 -5.52 -9.23 -18.84
N LYS A 23 -4.49 -9.22 -17.98
CA LYS A 23 -4.37 -10.13 -16.84
C LYS A 23 -3.33 -9.64 -15.83
N VAL A 24 -3.55 -9.95 -14.55
CA VAL A 24 -2.58 -9.77 -13.46
C VAL A 24 -2.16 -11.15 -12.94
N SER A 25 -0.87 -11.36 -12.67
CA SER A 25 -0.37 -12.61 -12.12
C SER A 25 0.86 -12.42 -11.26
N TYR A 26 0.87 -13.10 -10.12
CA TYR A 26 2.04 -13.24 -9.28
C TYR A 26 2.86 -14.44 -9.75
N VAL A 27 4.13 -14.21 -10.09
CA VAL A 27 5.07 -15.25 -10.53
C VAL A 27 6.08 -15.48 -9.41
N GLY A 28 6.00 -16.64 -8.76
CA GLY A 28 6.99 -17.06 -7.79
C GLY A 28 8.34 -17.32 -8.46
N LEU A 29 9.38 -16.66 -7.98
CA LEU A 29 10.75 -16.87 -8.45
C LEU A 29 11.43 -17.86 -7.49
N GLY A 30 11.75 -19.06 -7.99
CA GLY A 30 12.35 -20.14 -7.20
C GLY A 30 12.56 -21.41 -8.04
N SER A 31 13.07 -22.48 -7.42
CA SER A 31 13.32 -23.76 -8.11
C SER A 31 12.04 -24.46 -8.60
N SER A 32 10.88 -24.07 -8.09
CA SER A 32 9.55 -24.52 -8.54
C SER A 32 8.64 -23.31 -8.73
N PRO A 33 8.74 -22.61 -9.87
CA PRO A 33 7.98 -21.39 -10.10
C PRO A 33 6.47 -21.68 -10.12
N LYS A 34 5.72 -20.90 -9.35
CA LYS A 34 4.25 -20.96 -9.30
C LYS A 34 3.67 -19.67 -9.84
N VAL A 35 2.75 -19.78 -10.80
CA VAL A 35 2.01 -18.63 -11.33
C VAL A 35 0.61 -18.64 -10.72
N VAL A 36 0.26 -17.54 -10.04
CA VAL A 36 -1.07 -17.33 -9.49
C VAL A 36 -1.72 -16.18 -10.26
N ALA A 37 -2.76 -16.49 -11.02
CA ALA A 37 -3.51 -15.48 -11.75
C ALA A 37 -4.59 -14.85 -10.85
N THR A 38 -4.76 -13.54 -10.98
CA THR A 38 -5.83 -12.78 -10.32
C THR A 38 -6.78 -12.28 -11.40
N GLY A 39 -8.08 -12.56 -11.24
CA GLY A 39 -9.12 -12.00 -12.10
C GLY A 39 -9.22 -10.49 -11.89
N ILE A 40 -9.41 -9.74 -12.97
CA ILE A 40 -9.60 -8.30 -12.95
C ILE A 40 -10.90 -7.94 -13.68
N THR A 41 -11.57 -6.92 -13.18
CA THR A 41 -12.76 -6.31 -13.80
C THR A 41 -12.57 -4.79 -13.81
N ALA A 42 -13.27 -4.09 -14.70
CA ALA A 42 -13.22 -2.62 -14.75
C ALA A 42 -13.64 -1.98 -13.41
N ASP A 43 -14.68 -2.53 -12.78
CA ASP A 43 -15.18 -2.07 -11.48
C ASP A 43 -14.12 -2.21 -10.38
N LEU A 44 -13.41 -3.36 -10.34
CA LEU A 44 -12.33 -3.59 -9.37
C LEU A 44 -11.18 -2.59 -9.56
N LEU A 45 -10.78 -2.32 -10.81
CA LEU A 45 -9.71 -1.35 -11.07
C LEU A 45 -10.13 0.08 -10.71
N THR A 46 -11.40 0.43 -10.93
CA THR A 46 -11.98 1.71 -10.54
C THR A 46 -11.99 1.88 -9.01
N GLU A 47 -12.39 0.83 -8.28
CA GLU A 47 -12.36 0.80 -6.82
C GLU A 47 -10.94 0.98 -6.27
N VAL A 48 -9.98 0.21 -6.79
CA VAL A 48 -8.57 0.31 -6.38
C VAL A 48 -8.00 1.71 -6.63
N TRP A 49 -8.37 2.36 -7.74
CA TRP A 49 -7.97 3.73 -8.03
C TRP A 49 -8.58 4.73 -7.04
N ALA A 50 -9.87 4.58 -6.73
CA ALA A 50 -10.57 5.42 -5.76
C ALA A 50 -9.97 5.26 -4.34
N ASP A 51 -9.60 4.05 -3.96
CA ASP A 51 -8.96 3.76 -2.67
C ASP A 51 -7.57 4.40 -2.56
N LEU A 52 -6.79 4.44 -3.65
CA LEU A 52 -5.54 5.19 -3.68
C LEU A 52 -5.79 6.68 -3.40
N HIS A 53 -6.76 7.30 -4.10
CA HIS A 53 -7.10 8.70 -3.87
C HIS A 53 -7.56 8.95 -2.43
N LYS A 54 -8.38 8.06 -1.87
CA LYS A 54 -8.84 8.13 -0.48
C LYS A 54 -7.66 8.04 0.49
N LEU A 55 -6.72 7.14 0.26
CA LEU A 55 -5.51 6.99 1.06
C LEU A 55 -4.65 8.26 1.03
N ILE A 56 -4.35 8.78 -0.16
CA ILE A 56 -3.56 10.01 -0.31
C ILE A 56 -4.26 11.18 0.38
N THR A 57 -5.55 11.38 0.09
CA THR A 57 -6.37 12.45 0.69
C THR A 57 -6.36 12.36 2.22
N ARG A 58 -6.41 11.14 2.77
CA ARG A 58 -6.37 10.94 4.22
C ARG A 58 -5.07 11.45 4.83
N TYR A 59 -3.92 11.20 4.20
CA TYR A 59 -2.61 11.67 4.69
C TYR A 59 -2.30 13.14 4.37
N LEU A 60 -3.05 13.77 3.46
CA LEU A 60 -2.99 15.21 3.27
C LEU A 60 -3.68 16.01 4.39
N SER A 61 -4.49 15.35 5.23
CA SER A 61 -5.09 15.98 6.40
C SER A 61 -4.04 16.17 7.51
N PRO A 62 -3.82 17.40 8.02
CA PRO A 62 -2.91 17.61 9.16
C PRO A 62 -3.34 16.86 10.43
N ALA A 63 -4.64 16.61 10.59
CA ALA A 63 -5.17 15.81 11.70
C ALA A 63 -4.82 14.31 11.58
N GLN A 64 -4.37 13.85 10.41
CA GLN A 64 -3.87 12.50 10.21
C GLN A 64 -2.38 12.45 10.50
N GLY A 65 -2.01 11.97 11.69
CA GLY A 65 -0.61 11.72 12.05
C GLY A 65 0.05 10.58 11.24
N TYR A 66 1.38 10.50 11.36
CA TYR A 66 2.22 9.48 10.72
C TYR A 66 2.77 8.51 11.77
N LEU A 67 2.05 7.42 12.03
CA LEU A 67 2.50 6.44 13.03
C LEU A 67 3.67 5.62 12.51
N SER A 68 4.73 5.57 13.31
CA SER A 68 5.97 4.84 13.00
C SER A 68 5.75 3.35 12.74
N ARG A 69 4.73 2.72 13.36
CA ARG A 69 4.40 1.29 13.19
C ARG A 69 2.96 1.02 12.76
N ARG A 70 2.44 1.76 11.77
CA ARG A 70 1.02 1.67 11.35
C ARG A 70 0.60 0.37 10.63
N ALA A 71 1.54 -0.36 10.03
CA ALA A 71 1.25 -1.46 9.11
C ALA A 71 2.35 -2.53 9.13
N VAL A 72 2.78 -2.91 10.34
CA VAL A 72 3.72 -4.02 10.51
C VAL A 72 2.99 -5.34 10.25
N PHE A 73 3.58 -6.25 9.48
CA PHE A 73 2.92 -7.51 9.10
C PHE A 73 2.64 -8.41 10.30
N GLN A 74 3.55 -8.45 11.28
CA GLN A 74 3.35 -9.07 12.58
C GLN A 74 4.00 -8.21 13.66
N GLU A 75 3.41 -8.19 14.85
CA GLU A 75 3.90 -7.35 15.96
C GLU A 75 5.37 -7.60 16.30
N ARG A 76 5.80 -8.87 16.23
CA ARG A 76 7.16 -9.33 16.52
C ARG A 76 8.21 -8.93 15.50
N GLU A 77 7.82 -8.38 14.35
CA GLU A 77 8.78 -7.94 13.33
C GLU A 77 9.45 -6.65 13.81
N GLY A 78 10.75 -6.72 14.07
CA GLY A 78 11.55 -5.56 14.44
C GLY A 78 11.88 -4.69 13.23
N GLY A 79 11.92 -3.38 13.42
CA GLY A 79 12.39 -2.40 12.45
C GLY A 79 13.69 -1.71 12.90
N ASP A 80 14.55 -1.33 11.96
CA ASP A 80 15.81 -0.64 12.24
C ASP A 80 15.63 0.66 13.06
N TYR A 81 14.44 1.25 12.99
CA TYR A 81 14.06 2.48 13.67
C TYR A 81 13.12 2.27 14.86
N ASP A 82 12.97 1.04 15.36
CA ASP A 82 12.08 0.74 16.49
C ASP A 82 12.44 1.52 17.77
N HIS A 83 13.73 1.83 17.94
CA HIS A 83 14.22 2.71 19.01
C HIS A 83 13.71 4.15 18.89
N LEU A 84 13.51 4.66 17.67
CA LEU A 84 12.87 5.95 17.42
C LEU A 84 11.34 5.85 17.50
N ALA A 85 10.79 4.68 17.16
CA ALA A 85 9.37 4.40 17.26
C ALA A 85 8.90 4.10 18.70
N ARG A 86 9.81 4.13 19.69
CA ARG A 86 9.54 3.82 21.10
C ARG A 86 8.89 2.45 21.30
N TYR A 87 9.24 1.50 20.43
CA TYR A 87 8.72 0.15 20.47
C TYR A 87 9.13 -0.56 21.78
N GLY A 88 8.15 -1.13 22.49
CA GLY A 88 8.36 -1.78 23.79
C GLY A 88 8.17 -0.87 25.00
N GLU A 89 8.22 0.46 24.83
CA GLU A 89 7.79 1.41 25.86
C GLU A 89 6.27 1.66 25.80
N TRP A 90 5.66 1.53 24.62
CA TRP A 90 4.25 1.79 24.33
C TRP A 90 3.60 0.51 23.80
N ASP A 91 2.35 0.26 24.17
CA ASP A 91 1.55 -0.82 23.59
C ASP A 91 1.12 -0.42 22.16
N GLN A 92 1.11 -1.34 21.20
CA GLN A 92 0.65 -1.03 19.84
C GLN A 92 -0.84 -0.65 19.78
N SER A 93 -1.60 -0.99 20.82
CA SER A 93 -2.99 -0.59 20.98
C SER A 93 -3.18 0.80 21.56
N ASP A 94 -2.11 1.45 22.04
CA ASP A 94 -2.20 2.80 22.58
C ASP A 94 -2.63 3.79 21.48
N PRO A 95 -3.64 4.64 21.74
CA PRO A 95 -4.11 5.58 20.75
C PRO A 95 -3.03 6.63 20.46
N PRO A 96 -2.81 6.98 19.20
CA PRO A 96 -1.83 7.99 18.86
C PRO A 96 -2.28 9.39 19.32
N HIS A 97 -1.34 10.14 19.87
CA HIS A 97 -1.53 11.55 20.22
C HIS A 97 -0.84 12.42 19.15
N PRO A 98 -1.60 13.06 18.24
CA PRO A 98 -1.01 13.90 17.21
C PRO A 98 -0.45 15.19 17.83
N GLU A 99 0.72 15.60 17.36
CA GLU A 99 1.38 16.86 17.73
C GLU A 99 1.80 17.59 16.44
N ASP A 100 1.74 18.91 16.45
CA ASP A 100 2.25 19.72 15.34
C ASP A 100 3.78 19.65 15.31
N VAL A 101 4.32 19.09 14.22
CA VAL A 101 5.77 19.04 13.95
C VAL A 101 6.08 20.06 12.85
N GLY A 102 6.77 21.14 13.23
CA GLY A 102 7.15 22.26 12.36
C GLY A 102 8.52 22.12 11.74
#